data_AF-A0A0S7YQ19-F1
#
_entry.id   AF-A0A0S7YQ19-F1
#
_cell.length_a   1.000
_cell.length_b   1.000
_cell.length_c   1.000
_cell.angle_alpha   90.00
_cell.angle_beta   90.00
_cell.angle_gamma   90.00
#
_symmetry.space_group_name_H-M   'P 1'
#
loop_
_entity.id
_entity.type
_entity.pdbx_description
1 polymer ?
#
loop_
_entity_poly.entity_id
_entity_poly.type
_entity_poly.pdbx_seq_one_letter_code
_entity_poly.pdbx_strand_id
1 'polypeptide(L)'
;MLSREQLEGLYKQLRDAQVLSVYIDGDEANPADRRAWRTTLDRGLAEERRRLEREAPDAVGAFESARELIEAELAQHREFMPGPAWVAFASPDGLHYADGVPVPMPDLVRWERGIRAAPYVRALKQSRTGTARSRSVKI
;
A
#
# COMPACT_ATOMS: atom_id res chain seq x y z
N MET A 1 -5.76 -8.62 -5.62
CA MET A 1 -6.58 -7.71 -4.79
C MET A 1 -7.39 -8.50 -3.77
N LEU A 2 -7.38 -8.11 -2.48
CA LEU A 2 -8.17 -8.69 -1.39
C LEU A 2 -9.67 -8.53 -1.63
N SER A 3 -10.43 -9.56 -1.29
CA SER A 3 -11.87 -9.47 -1.11
C SER A 3 -12.22 -8.70 0.17
N ARG A 4 -13.49 -8.32 0.32
CA ARG A 4 -13.97 -7.70 1.57
C ARG A 4 -13.75 -8.60 2.78
N GLU A 5 -14.03 -9.89 2.65
CA GLU A 5 -13.87 -10.87 3.73
C GLU A 5 -12.40 -11.05 4.11
N GLN A 6 -11.51 -11.10 3.12
CA GLN A 6 -10.07 -11.18 3.36
C GLN A 6 -9.54 -9.92 4.05
N LEU A 7 -10.00 -8.74 3.64
CA LEU A 7 -9.64 -7.48 4.29
C LEU A 7 -10.17 -7.42 5.74
N GLU A 8 -11.40 -7.86 5.99
CA GLU A 8 -11.96 -7.94 7.34
C GLU A 8 -11.19 -8.93 8.23
N GLY A 9 -10.76 -10.07 7.67
CA GLY A 9 -9.89 -11.03 8.35
C GLY A 9 -8.54 -10.40 8.72
N LEU A 10 -7.88 -9.75 7.76
CA LEU A 10 -6.59 -9.09 7.97
C LEU A 10 -6.68 -7.96 9.00
N TYR A 11 -7.75 -7.15 8.92
CA TYR A 11 -8.01 -6.07 9.88
C TYR A 11 -8.14 -6.60 11.30
N LYS A 12 -8.88 -7.70 11.49
CA LYS A 12 -9.05 -8.34 12.80
C LYS A 12 -7.76 -8.95 13.32
N GLN A 13 -6.97 -9.58 12.45
CA GLN A 13 -5.70 -10.20 12.82
C GLN A 13 -4.68 -9.16 13.31
N LEU A 14 -4.61 -8.01 12.63
CA LEU A 14 -3.54 -7.03 12.86
C LEU A 14 -3.94 -5.88 13.79
N ARG A 15 -5.18 -5.85 14.31
CA ARG A 15 -5.76 -4.72 15.07
C ARG A 15 -4.91 -4.18 16.23
N ASP A 16 -4.12 -5.03 16.87
CA ASP A 16 -3.31 -4.70 18.04
C ASP A 16 -1.80 -4.73 17.74
N ALA A 17 -1.41 -5.12 16.52
CA ALA A 17 -0.02 -5.15 16.06
C ALA A 17 0.42 -3.78 15.54
N GLN A 18 1.73 -3.49 15.62
CA GLN A 18 2.31 -2.36 14.90
C GLN A 18 2.49 -2.73 13.42
N VAL A 19 1.95 -1.91 12.53
CA VAL A 19 1.92 -2.20 11.11
C VAL A 19 2.32 -0.99 10.29
N LEU A 20 3.23 -1.21 9.35
CA LEU A 20 3.55 -0.33 8.25
C LEU A 20 2.51 -0.54 7.14
N SER A 21 1.65 0.46 6.97
CA SER A 21 0.69 0.52 5.87
C SER A 21 1.24 1.42 4.77
N VAL A 22 1.39 0.85 3.56
CA VAL A 22 1.90 1.56 2.38
C VAL A 22 0.85 1.50 1.28
N TYR A 23 0.59 2.64 0.67
CA TYR A 23 -0.20 2.82 -0.54
C TYR A 23 0.59 3.74 -1.45
N ILE A 24 0.76 3.34 -2.71
CA ILE A 24 1.50 4.11 -3.71
C ILE A 24 0.66 4.16 -4.97
N ASP A 25 0.45 5.35 -5.51
CA ASP A 25 -0.06 5.51 -6.86
C ASP A 25 1.08 5.33 -7.87
N GLY A 26 0.79 4.69 -8.98
CA GLY A 26 1.72 4.57 -10.10
C GLY A 26 1.16 5.07 -11.40
N ASP A 27 -0.06 5.64 -11.38
CA ASP A 27 -0.58 6.44 -12.49
C ASP A 27 -0.02 7.85 -12.39
N GLU A 28 1.26 8.00 -12.71
CA GLU A 28 1.74 9.27 -13.23
C GLU A 28 1.44 9.29 -14.73
N ALA A 29 0.71 10.31 -15.19
CA ALA A 29 0.32 10.53 -16.58
C ALA A 29 1.48 10.58 -17.61
N ASN A 30 2.72 10.35 -17.15
CA ASN A 30 3.95 10.42 -17.91
C ASN A 30 4.67 9.03 -17.95
N PRO A 31 4.69 8.35 -19.11
CA PRO A 31 5.41 7.08 -19.29
C PRO A 31 6.93 7.17 -19.07
N ALA A 32 7.50 8.38 -18.96
CA ALA A 32 8.91 8.63 -18.68
C ALA A 32 9.27 8.46 -17.19
N ASP A 33 8.28 8.55 -16.29
CA ASP A 33 8.48 8.53 -14.84
C ASP A 33 8.23 7.14 -14.21
N ARG A 34 8.63 6.07 -14.92
CA ARG A 34 8.47 4.66 -14.47
C ARG A 34 9.10 4.34 -13.12
N ARG A 35 9.88 5.26 -12.54
CA ARG A 35 10.53 5.14 -11.23
C ARG A 35 10.07 6.19 -10.22
N ALA A 36 9.18 7.11 -10.55
CA ALA A 36 8.72 8.14 -9.61
C ALA A 36 8.03 7.53 -8.38
N TRP A 37 7.30 6.43 -8.55
CA TRP A 37 6.71 5.68 -7.44
C TRP A 37 7.75 5.24 -6.39
N ARG A 38 9.01 4.96 -6.79
CA ARG A 38 10.11 4.66 -5.84
C ARG A 38 10.48 5.90 -5.05
N THR A 39 10.63 7.04 -5.72
CA THR A 39 10.93 8.31 -5.05
C THR A 39 9.82 8.69 -4.07
N THR A 40 8.55 8.47 -4.43
CA THR A 40 7.40 8.69 -3.55
C THR A 40 7.43 7.77 -2.34
N LEU A 41 7.71 6.48 -2.54
CA LEU A 41 7.86 5.52 -1.45
C LEU A 41 9.01 5.90 -0.51
N ASP A 42 10.21 6.14 -1.06
CA ASP A 42 11.41 6.48 -0.30
C ASP A 42 11.17 7.75 0.55
N ARG A 43 10.52 8.74 -0.05
CA ARG A 43 10.13 9.97 0.65
C ARG A 43 9.16 9.68 1.78
N GLY A 44 8.10 8.90 1.53
CA GLY A 44 7.12 8.54 2.54
C GLY A 44 7.72 7.77 3.72
N LEU A 45 8.58 6.79 3.44
CA LEU A 45 9.32 6.03 4.44
C LEU A 45 10.26 6.93 5.26
N ALA A 46 11.01 7.82 4.60
CA ALA A 46 11.92 8.73 5.27
C ALA A 46 11.18 9.76 6.16
N GLU A 47 10.02 10.26 5.70
CA GLU A 47 9.17 11.15 6.51
C GLU A 47 8.64 10.44 7.75
N GLU A 48 8.15 9.20 7.60
CA GLU A 48 7.62 8.42 8.71
C GLU A 48 8.70 8.03 9.71
N ARG A 49 9.87 7.61 9.23
CA ARG A 49 11.06 7.36 10.06
C ARG A 49 11.43 8.57 10.90
N ARG A 50 11.54 9.75 10.27
CA ARG A 50 11.84 11.01 10.98
C ARG A 50 10.76 11.37 12.01
N ARG A 51 9.50 11.04 11.76
CA ARG A 51 8.41 11.22 12.73
C ARG A 51 8.61 10.32 13.94
N LEU A 52 8.91 9.04 13.72
CA LEU A 52 9.17 8.08 14.80
C LEU A 52 10.41 8.45 15.62
N GLU A 53 11.49 8.90 14.99
CA GLU A 53 12.69 9.37 15.69
C GLU A 53 12.38 10.52 16.68
N ARG A 54 11.34 11.31 16.43
CA ARG A 54 10.92 12.41 17.33
C ARG A 54 9.87 11.98 18.36
N GLU A 55 8.92 11.14 17.96
CA GLU A 55 7.71 10.84 18.75
C GLU A 55 7.81 9.51 19.52
N ALA A 56 8.49 8.52 18.96
CA ALA A 56 8.61 7.17 19.51
C ALA A 56 9.93 6.50 19.06
N PRO A 57 11.09 6.93 19.57
CA PRO A 57 12.40 6.42 19.13
C PRO A 57 12.54 4.90 19.27
N ASP A 58 11.93 4.30 20.29
CA ASP A 58 11.95 2.85 20.52
C ASP A 58 11.23 2.05 19.42
N ALA A 59 10.33 2.69 18.67
CA ALA A 59 9.60 2.06 17.56
C ALA A 59 10.40 2.03 16.25
N VAL A 60 11.53 2.76 16.16
CA VAL A 60 12.32 2.89 14.92
C VAL A 60 12.85 1.54 14.46
N GLY A 61 13.38 0.71 15.36
CA GLY A 61 13.91 -0.62 14.99
C GLY A 61 12.83 -1.52 14.39
N ALA A 62 11.65 -1.57 15.02
CA ALA A 62 10.51 -2.33 14.54
C ALA A 62 10.00 -1.84 13.17
N PHE A 63 9.99 -0.51 12.97
CA PHE A 63 9.65 0.10 11.69
C PHE A 63 10.65 -0.28 10.59
N GLU A 64 11.96 -0.23 10.86
CA GLU A 64 12.97 -0.60 9.85
C GLU A 64 12.85 -2.07 9.43
N SER A 65 12.59 -2.99 10.37
CA SER A 65 12.32 -4.40 10.01
C SER A 65 11.11 -4.55 9.08
N ALA A 66 10.02 -3.83 9.35
CA ALA A 66 8.84 -3.85 8.46
C ALA A 66 9.12 -3.21 7.10
N ARG A 67 9.93 -2.14 7.08
CA ARG A 67 10.36 -1.45 5.87
C ARG A 67 11.20 -2.37 4.99
N GLU A 68 12.18 -3.07 5.55
CA GLU A 68 13.05 -4.00 4.81
C GLU A 68 12.24 -5.08 4.08
N LEU A 69 11.18 -5.60 4.72
CA LEU A 69 10.27 -6.57 4.10
C LEU A 69 9.53 -5.98 2.89
N ILE A 70 9.07 -4.73 2.98
CA ILE A 70 8.40 -4.02 1.88
C ILE A 70 9.38 -3.73 0.74
N GLU A 71 10.58 -3.27 1.05
CA GLU A 71 11.62 -2.99 0.04
C GLU A 71 12.07 -4.27 -0.66
N ALA A 72 12.22 -5.38 0.07
CA ALA A 72 12.57 -6.68 -0.49
C ALA A 72 11.48 -7.21 -1.44
N GLU A 73 10.20 -7.03 -1.09
CA GLU A 73 9.08 -7.39 -1.95
C GLU A 73 9.08 -6.55 -3.24
N LEU A 74 9.19 -5.23 -3.10
CA LEU A 74 9.22 -4.32 -4.26
C LEU A 74 10.47 -4.47 -5.13
N ALA A 75 11.59 -4.94 -4.58
CA ALA A 75 12.79 -5.25 -5.35
C ALA A 75 12.56 -6.38 -6.37
N GLN A 76 11.54 -7.22 -6.18
CA GLN A 76 11.12 -8.23 -7.17
C GLN A 76 10.49 -7.56 -8.41
N HIS A 77 9.96 -6.34 -8.25
CA HIS A 77 9.32 -5.54 -9.30
C HIS A 77 10.27 -4.43 -9.78
N ARG A 78 11.31 -4.81 -10.54
CA ARG A 78 12.40 -3.90 -10.93
C ARG A 78 12.01 -2.79 -11.90
N GLU A 79 11.16 -3.08 -12.88
CA GLU A 79 10.95 -2.18 -14.02
C GLU A 79 9.54 -1.60 -14.10
N PHE A 80 8.57 -2.25 -13.48
CA PHE A 80 7.15 -1.87 -13.55
C PHE A 80 6.47 -2.15 -12.22
N MET A 81 5.60 -1.23 -11.82
CA MET A 81 4.72 -1.46 -10.69
C MET A 81 3.68 -2.53 -11.06
N PRO A 82 3.31 -3.46 -10.16
CA PRO A 82 2.43 -4.59 -10.47
C PRO A 82 0.95 -4.20 -10.75
N GLY A 83 0.63 -2.91 -10.90
CA GLY A 83 -0.69 -2.40 -11.25
C GLY A 83 -0.70 -0.87 -11.34
N PRO A 84 -1.86 -0.25 -11.56
CA PRO A 84 -2.07 1.21 -11.45
C PRO A 84 -1.69 1.77 -10.08
N ALA A 85 -1.93 1.02 -9.02
CA ALA A 85 -1.50 1.32 -7.65
C ALA A 85 -0.87 0.08 -7.00
N TRP A 86 -0.12 0.29 -5.91
CA TRP A 86 0.41 -0.78 -5.09
C TRP A 86 0.12 -0.55 -3.61
N VAL A 87 -0.01 -1.64 -2.86
CA VAL A 87 -0.31 -1.59 -1.44
C VAL A 87 0.40 -2.72 -0.72
N ALA A 88 0.87 -2.44 0.49
CA ALA A 88 1.37 -3.46 1.41
C ALA A 88 1.07 -3.17 2.87
N PHE A 89 1.02 -4.25 3.64
CA PHE A 89 0.91 -4.26 5.09
C PHE A 89 2.01 -5.15 5.66
N ALA A 90 2.95 -4.57 6.40
CA ALA A 90 4.05 -5.30 7.04
C ALA A 90 4.14 -4.97 8.52
N SER A 91 4.43 -5.98 9.33
CA SER A 91 4.82 -5.82 10.73
C SER A 91 6.30 -6.21 10.89
N PRO A 92 6.93 -6.00 12.06
CA PRO A 92 8.30 -6.47 12.28
C PRO A 92 8.45 -7.98 12.08
N ASP A 93 7.39 -8.74 12.35
CA ASP A 93 7.39 -10.20 12.30
C ASP A 93 7.12 -10.77 10.90
N GLY A 94 6.78 -9.93 9.92
CA GLY A 94 6.48 -10.42 8.58
C GLY A 94 5.64 -9.50 7.70
N LEU A 95 5.69 -9.80 6.40
CA LEU A 95 4.85 -9.20 5.37
C LEU A 95 3.51 -9.93 5.32
N HIS A 96 2.41 -9.22 5.61
CA HIS A 96 1.08 -9.82 5.69
C HIS A 96 0.31 -9.74 4.38
N TYR A 97 0.60 -8.72 3.58
CA TYR A 97 0.00 -8.54 2.26
C TYR A 97 0.84 -7.57 1.42
N ALA A 98 0.98 -7.86 0.14
CA ALA A 98 1.54 -6.96 -0.88
C ALA A 98 0.92 -7.32 -2.23
N ASP A 99 0.43 -6.34 -2.98
CA ASP A 99 -0.18 -6.61 -4.28
C ASP A 99 -0.40 -5.33 -5.11
N GLY A 100 -0.56 -5.52 -6.42
CA GLY A 100 -1.07 -4.50 -7.32
C GLY A 100 -2.58 -4.29 -7.14
N VAL A 101 -3.03 -3.05 -7.28
CA VAL A 101 -4.44 -2.66 -7.20
C VAL A 101 -4.86 -2.00 -8.52
N PRO A 102 -5.97 -2.41 -9.15
CA PRO A 102 -6.42 -1.93 -10.46
C PRO A 102 -7.12 -0.56 -10.41
N VAL A 103 -7.00 0.19 -9.32
CA VAL A 103 -7.57 1.54 -9.17
C VAL A 103 -6.54 2.46 -8.52
N PRO A 104 -6.53 3.76 -8.86
CA PRO A 104 -5.66 4.74 -8.22
C PRO A 104 -5.82 4.76 -6.69
N MET A 105 -4.73 5.04 -5.99
CA MET A 105 -4.66 5.10 -4.52
C MET A 105 -3.97 6.38 -4.06
N PRO A 106 -4.24 6.88 -2.85
CA PRO A 106 -3.42 7.96 -2.31
C PRO A 106 -1.99 7.47 -2.02
N ASP A 107 -1.01 8.33 -2.19
CA ASP A 107 0.33 8.11 -1.66
C ASP A 107 0.30 8.23 -0.13
N LEU A 108 0.54 7.11 0.55
CA LEU A 108 0.46 7.04 2.00
C LEU A 108 1.44 6.01 2.55
N VAL A 109 2.26 6.44 3.49
CA VAL A 109 3.13 5.57 4.30
C VAL A 109 2.86 5.90 5.76
N ARG A 110 2.40 4.93 6.55
CA ARG A 110 2.11 5.13 7.98
C ARG A 110 2.46 3.92 8.83
N TRP A 111 3.08 4.21 9.96
CA TRP A 111 3.33 3.29 11.06
C TRP A 111 2.33 3.55 12.18
N GLU A 112 1.43 2.61 12.40
CA GLU A 112 0.40 2.73 13.43
C GLU A 112 -0.02 1.35 13.96
N ARG A 113 -0.80 1.35 15.05
CA ARG A 113 -1.39 0.13 15.58
C ARG A 113 -2.60 -0.27 14.73
N GLY A 114 -2.56 -1.45 14.12
CA GLY A 114 -3.54 -1.89 13.14
C GLY A 114 -3.23 -1.43 11.71
N ILE A 115 -3.90 -2.06 10.73
CA ILE A 115 -3.80 -1.61 9.33
C ILE A 115 -4.62 -0.35 9.09
N ARG A 116 -4.11 0.52 8.24
CA ARG A 116 -4.85 1.67 7.73
C ARG A 116 -5.75 1.27 6.57
N ALA A 117 -6.87 0.59 6.85
CA ALA A 117 -7.71 -0.02 5.80
C ALA A 117 -8.56 0.97 4.97
N ALA A 118 -8.72 2.22 5.40
CA ALA A 118 -9.67 3.15 4.80
C ALA A 118 -9.48 3.39 3.28
N PRO A 119 -8.25 3.58 2.74
CA PRO A 119 -8.04 3.68 1.30
C PRO A 119 -8.47 2.40 0.55
N TYR A 120 -8.13 1.23 1.07
CA TYR A 120 -8.52 -0.05 0.48
C TYR A 120 -10.04 -0.27 0.43
N VAL A 121 -10.74 0.08 1.52
CA VAL A 121 -12.21 -0.01 1.57
C VAL A 121 -12.85 0.90 0.50
N ARG A 122 -12.28 2.09 0.26
CA ARG A 122 -12.77 2.98 -0.80
C ARG A 122 -12.57 2.38 -2.19
N ALA A 123 -11.39 1.81 -2.44
CA ALA A 123 -11.10 1.11 -3.70
C ALA A 123 -12.04 -0.08 -3.96
N LEU A 124 -12.34 -0.88 -2.94
CA LEU A 124 -13.32 -1.98 -3.05
C LEU A 124 -14.73 -1.50 -3.40
N LYS A 125 -15.15 -0.32 -2.93
CA LYS A 125 -16.45 0.26 -3.27
C LYS A 125 -16.49 0.76 -4.71
N GLN A 126 -15.41 1.38 -5.17
CA GLN A 126 -15.30 1.90 -6.53
C GLN A 126 -15.27 0.78 -7.57
N SER A 127 -14.50 -0.29 -7.33
CA SER A 127 -14.42 -1.44 -8.24
C SER A 127 -15.75 -2.17 -8.41
N ARG A 128 -16.56 -2.28 -7.34
CA ARG A 128 -17.92 -2.84 -7.41
C ARG A 128 -18.90 -1.99 -8.23
N THR A 129 -18.64 -0.69 -8.33
CA THR A 129 -19.51 0.25 -9.07
C THR A 129 -19.09 0.35 -10.55
N GLY A 130 -17.85 -0.04 -10.88
CA GLY A 130 -17.29 0.00 -12.24
C GLY A 130 -17.81 -1.04 -13.24
N THR A 131 -18.59 -2.04 -12.82
CA THR A 131 -19.04 -3.15 -13.71
C THR A 131 -20.28 -2.81 -14.57
N ALA A 132 -20.78 -1.57 -14.59
CA ALA A 132 -21.93 -1.18 -15.40
C ALA A 132 -21.57 -0.28 -16.59
N ARG A 133 -20.73 -0.75 -17.53
CA ARG A 133 -20.73 -0.26 -18.93
C ARG A 133 -20.42 -1.38 -19.92
N SER A 134 -21.31 -2.36 -20.04
CA SER A 134 -21.52 -3.00 -21.34
C SER A 134 -22.29 -2.02 -22.22
N ARG A 135 -21.57 -1.23 -23.03
CA ARG A 135 -22.17 -0.62 -24.22
C ARG A 135 -22.35 -1.72 -25.25
N SER A 136 -23.50 -2.37 -25.23
CA SER A 136 -24.03 -3.03 -26.42
C SER A 136 -24.36 -1.94 -27.42
N VAL A 137 -23.45 -1.67 -28.35
CA VAL A 137 -23.79 -0.95 -29.58
C VAL A 137 -24.45 -1.97 -30.49
N LYS A 138 -25.79 -1.94 -30.52
CA LYS A 138 -26.56 -2.30 -31.71
C LYS A 138 -26.50 -1.10 -32.63
N ILE A 139 -25.95 -1.23 -33.83
CA ILE A 139 -26.66 -1.01 -35.11
C ILE A 139 -25.99 -1.92 -36.14
#